data_AF-A0A2N0KKM0-F1
#
_entry.id   AF-A0A2N0KKM0-F1
#
_cell.length_a   1.000
_cell.length_b   1.000
_cell.length_c   1.000
_cell.angle_alpha   90.00
_cell.angle_beta   90.00
_cell.angle_gamma   90.00
#
_symmetry.space_group_name_H-M   'P 1'
#
loop_
_entity.id
_entity.type
_entity.pdbx_description
1 polymer ?
#
loop_
_entity_poly.entity_id
_entity_poly.type
_entity_poly.pdbx_seq_one_letter_code
_entity_poly.pdbx_strand_id
1 'polypeptide(L)'
;MTTTGLEVIPGNDMTRIKAVCEHQRGLIYVVPAERSWVCDSESIPAHALAGFFRELGALENPAVEGLMQQWGIYYRQLPQEQPDQAG
;
A
#
# COMPACT_ATOMS: atom_id res chain seq x y z
N MET A 1 8.17 21.15 7.23
CA MET A 1 7.62 19.89 6.69
C MET A 1 8.61 18.81 7.05
N THR A 2 8.23 17.86 7.89
CA THR A 2 9.08 16.71 8.23
C THR A 2 9.14 15.79 7.02
N THR A 3 10.30 15.73 6.36
CA THR A 3 10.52 14.79 5.27
C THR A 3 10.59 13.38 5.87
N THR A 4 9.47 12.68 5.86
CA THR A 4 9.42 11.26 6.18
C THR A 4 10.16 10.48 5.08
N GLY A 5 10.79 9.34 5.41
CA GLY A 5 11.46 8.48 4.41
C GLY A 5 10.51 7.90 3.34
N LEU A 6 9.21 8.18 3.46
CA LEU A 6 8.16 7.87 2.49
C LEU A 6 7.54 9.17 1.98
N GLU A 7 7.53 9.36 0.66
CA GLU A 7 6.91 10.50 -0.03
C GLU A 7 5.92 9.97 -1.09
N VAL A 8 4.64 10.35 -0.98
CA VAL A 8 3.60 10.01 -1.96
C VAL A 8 3.44 11.17 -2.95
N ILE A 9 3.66 10.87 -4.22
CA ILE A 9 3.66 11.84 -5.32
C ILE A 9 2.53 11.46 -6.28
N PRO A 10 1.36 12.10 -6.17
CA PRO A 10 0.26 11.87 -7.10
C PRO A 10 0.60 12.41 -8.49
N GLY A 11 0.02 11.79 -9.50
CA GLY A 11 0.06 12.20 -10.91
C GLY A 11 -1.23 11.78 -11.60
N ASN A 12 -1.49 12.31 -12.79
CA ASN A 12 -2.79 12.15 -13.45
C ASN A 12 -3.21 10.68 -13.67
N ASP A 13 -2.27 9.82 -14.05
CA ASP A 13 -2.55 8.40 -14.36
C ASP A 13 -1.78 7.41 -13.46
N MET A 14 -1.02 7.94 -12.49
CA MET A 14 -0.07 7.15 -11.71
C MET A 14 0.31 7.86 -10.42
N THR A 15 0.39 7.10 -9.34
CA THR A 15 1.01 7.53 -8.08
C THR A 15 2.40 6.93 -7.95
N ARG A 16 3.36 7.74 -7.52
CA ARG A 16 4.72 7.32 -7.18
C ARG A 16 4.93 7.44 -5.69
N ILE A 17 5.32 6.36 -5.02
CA ILE A 17 5.72 6.38 -3.61
C ILE A 17 7.23 6.19 -3.55
N LYS A 18 7.96 7.24 -3.17
CA LYS A 18 9.40 7.11 -2.90
C LYS A 18 9.57 6.55 -1.50
N ALA A 19 10.38 5.51 -1.37
CA ALA A 19 10.84 4.95 -0.10
C ALA A 19 12.36 5.08 -0.04
N VAL A 20 12.86 6.19 0.51
CA VAL A 20 14.26 6.61 0.38
C VAL A 20 14.83 7.00 1.73
N CYS A 21 15.98 6.40 2.06
CA CYS A 21 16.89 6.83 3.11
C CYS A 21 18.34 6.72 2.62
N GLU A 22 19.32 6.96 3.50
CA GLU A 22 20.74 6.84 3.17
C GLU A 22 21.18 5.41 2.81
N HIS A 23 20.48 4.39 3.33
CA HIS A 23 20.83 2.98 3.15
C HIS A 23 20.08 2.29 2.01
N GLN A 24 18.90 2.79 1.64
CA GLN A 24 18.02 2.14 0.67
C GLN A 24 17.18 3.16 -0.10
N ARG A 25 16.99 2.92 -1.40
CA ARG A 25 16.27 3.84 -2.30
C ARG A 25 15.35 3.05 -3.22
N GLY A 26 14.05 3.14 -2.97
CA GLY A 26 13.01 2.47 -3.74
C GLY A 26 12.00 3.46 -4.32
N LEU A 27 11.37 3.05 -5.42
CA LEU A 27 10.24 3.74 -6.02
C LEU A 27 9.15 2.72 -6.30
N ILE A 28 7.98 2.94 -5.71
CA ILE A 28 6.79 2.12 -5.92
C ILE A 28 5.89 2.88 -6.88
N TYR A 29 5.56 2.26 -8.00
CA TYR A 29 4.60 2.79 -8.96
C TYR A 29 3.25 2.14 -8.73
N VAL A 30 2.21 2.96 -8.54
CA VAL A 30 0.83 2.50 -8.53
C VAL A 30 0.13 3.09 -9.73
N VAL A 31 -0.37 2.21 -10.60
CA VAL A 31 -1.17 2.54 -11.77
C VAL A 31 -2.55 1.89 -11.63
N PRO A 32 -3.60 2.44 -12.27
CA PRO A 32 -4.88 1.76 -12.39
C PRO A 32 -4.71 0.34 -12.97
N ALA A 33 -5.38 -0.64 -12.37
CA ALA A 33 -5.35 -2.04 -12.79
C ALA A 33 -6.72 -2.72 -12.57
N GLU A 34 -6.89 -3.94 -13.09
CA GLU A 34 -8.17 -4.69 -13.07
C GLU A 34 -8.81 -4.83 -11.68
N ARG A 35 -8.00 -4.79 -10.62
CA ARG A 35 -8.49 -4.92 -9.23
C ARG A 35 -8.53 -3.60 -8.47
N SER A 36 -8.20 -2.48 -9.10
CA SER A 36 -8.13 -1.16 -8.46
C SER A 36 -8.83 -0.04 -9.23
N TRP A 37 -9.43 -0.34 -10.38
CA TRP A 37 -10.10 0.64 -11.25
C TRP A 37 -11.33 1.31 -10.63
N VAL A 38 -11.91 0.73 -9.57
CA VAL A 38 -13.16 1.20 -8.94
C VAL A 38 -12.95 2.46 -8.08
N CYS A 39 -11.70 2.81 -7.76
CA CYS A 39 -11.40 3.99 -6.94
C CYS A 39 -11.07 5.22 -7.77
N ASP A 40 -11.42 6.40 -7.23
CA ASP A 40 -10.90 7.69 -7.70
C ASP A 40 -9.37 7.67 -7.69
N SER A 41 -8.75 8.41 -8.62
CA SER A 41 -7.30 8.40 -8.86
C SER A 41 -6.47 8.66 -7.60
N GLU A 42 -6.98 9.48 -6.68
CA GLU A 42 -6.36 9.79 -5.38
C GLU A 42 -6.37 8.62 -4.40
N SER A 43 -7.35 7.71 -4.51
CA SER A 43 -7.56 6.57 -3.62
C SER A 43 -6.98 5.25 -4.15
N ILE A 44 -6.59 5.21 -5.43
CA ILE A 44 -5.94 4.04 -6.05
C ILE A 44 -4.74 3.50 -5.25
N PRO A 45 -3.76 4.30 -4.77
CA PRO A 45 -2.64 3.77 -3.98
C PRO A 45 -3.09 3.07 -2.70
N ALA A 46 -4.10 3.60 -2.01
CA ALA A 46 -4.64 2.98 -0.81
C ALA A 46 -5.33 1.63 -1.14
N HIS A 47 -6.21 1.62 -2.16
CA HIS A 47 -6.92 0.42 -2.58
C HIS A 47 -5.98 -0.68 -3.05
N ALA A 48 -5.01 -0.33 -3.92
CA ALA A 48 -4.07 -1.27 -4.47
C ALA A 48 -3.18 -1.89 -3.41
N LEU A 49 -2.60 -1.08 -2.50
CA LEU A 49 -1.71 -1.60 -1.46
C LEU A 49 -2.47 -2.43 -0.42
N ALA A 50 -3.66 -1.98 0.00
CA ALA A 50 -4.49 -2.77 0.92
C ALA A 50 -4.90 -4.12 0.30
N GLY A 51 -5.37 -4.11 -0.95
CA GLY A 51 -5.74 -5.32 -1.67
C GLY A 51 -4.57 -6.27 -1.87
N PHE A 52 -3.42 -5.74 -2.31
CA PHE A 52 -2.20 -6.50 -2.55
C PHE A 52 -1.71 -7.20 -1.28
N PHE A 53 -1.53 -6.46 -0.17
CA PHE A 53 -1.02 -7.06 1.07
C PHE A 53 -2.01 -8.04 1.70
N ARG A 54 -3.32 -7.79 1.59
CA ARG A 54 -4.36 -8.74 2.04
C ARG A 54 -4.20 -10.08 1.32
N GLU A 55 -4.09 -10.05 -0.01
CA GLU A 55 -3.96 -11.26 -0.80
C GLU A 55 -2.59 -11.91 -0.63
N LEU A 56 -1.52 -11.12 -0.54
CA LEU A 56 -0.17 -11.61 -0.28
C LEU A 56 -0.11 -12.41 1.04
N GLY A 57 -0.74 -11.91 2.10
CA GLY A 57 -0.84 -12.62 3.38
C GLY A 57 -1.72 -13.87 3.29
N ALA A 58 -2.80 -13.84 2.50
CA ALA A 58 -3.69 -14.98 2.28
C ALA A 58 -3.05 -16.12 1.48
N LEU A 59 -1.88 -15.91 0.86
CA LEU A 59 -1.13 -16.98 0.20
C LEU A 59 -0.52 -17.98 1.20
N GLU A 60 -0.40 -17.61 2.48
CA GLU A 60 0.21 -18.44 3.54
C GLU A 60 1.57 -19.05 3.10
N ASN A 61 2.33 -18.27 2.32
CA ASN A 61 3.59 -18.72 1.73
C ASN A 61 4.75 -18.46 2.74
N PRO A 62 5.44 -19.50 3.23
CA PRO A 62 6.46 -19.33 4.26
C PRO A 62 7.63 -18.44 3.87
N ALA A 63 7.98 -18.39 2.58
CA ALA A 63 9.07 -17.53 2.10
C ALA A 63 8.66 -16.05 2.12
N VAL A 64 7.41 -15.75 1.75
CA VAL A 64 6.86 -14.40 1.81
C VAL A 64 6.73 -13.94 3.26
N GLU A 65 6.19 -14.79 4.13
CA GLU A 65 6.09 -14.51 5.58
C GLU A 65 7.46 -14.27 6.21
N GLY A 66 8.45 -15.10 5.85
CA GLY A 66 9.83 -14.94 6.32
C GLY A 66 10.45 -13.61 5.88
N LEU A 67 10.25 -13.20 4.63
CA LEU A 67 10.68 -11.88 4.14
C LEU A 67 9.98 -10.75 4.90
N MET A 68 8.65 -10.81 5.05
CA MET A 68 7.88 -9.82 5.80
C MET A 68 8.42 -9.66 7.22
N GLN A 69 8.70 -10.75 7.94
CA GLN A 69 9.28 -10.72 9.28
C GLN A 69 10.70 -10.13 9.31
N GLN A 70 11.57 -10.52 8.38
CA GLN A 70 12.95 -10.01 8.30
C GLN A 70 13.00 -8.49 8.06
N TRP A 71 12.07 -7.96 7.26
CA TRP A 71 11.94 -6.53 7.01
C TRP A 71 11.09 -5.80 8.06
N GLY A 72 10.50 -6.52 9.03
CA GLY A 72 9.64 -5.95 10.06
C GLY A 72 8.30 -5.40 9.54
N ILE A 73 7.80 -5.93 8.43
CA ILE A 73 6.56 -5.51 7.78
C ILE A 73 5.44 -6.47 8.16
N TYR A 74 4.37 -5.92 8.74
CA TYR A 74 3.17 -6.69 9.09
C TYR A 74 1.96 -5.98 8.50
N TYR A 75 1.10 -6.75 7.83
CA TYR A 75 -0.17 -6.25 7.33
C TYR A 75 -1.32 -6.94 8.04
N ARG A 76 -2.28 -6.14 8.49
CA ARG A 76 -3.56 -6.60 9.05
C ARG A 76 -4.67 -5.89 8.30
N GLN A 77 -5.60 -6.67 7.77
CA GLN A 77 -6.82 -6.12 7.18
C GLN A 77 -7.65 -5.45 8.28
N LEU A 78 -8.09 -4.21 8.02
CA LEU A 78 -9.04 -3.51 8.88
C LEU A 78 -10.48 -3.98 8.58
N PRO A 79 -11.36 -4.03 9.59
CA PRO A 79 -12.78 -4.26 9.34
C PRO A 79 -13.34 -3.17 8.42
N GLN A 80 -14.35 -3.51 7.61
CA GLN A 80 -15.10 -2.49 6.87
C GLN A 80 -15.78 -1.56 7.87
N GLU A 81 -15.73 -0.25 7.61
CA GLU A 81 -16.54 0.70 8.33
C GLU A 81 -18.02 0.34 8.10
N GLN A 82 -18.73 0.04 9.19
CA GLN A 82 -20.19 -0.09 9.14
C GLN A 82 -20.77 1.29 8.83
N PRO A 83 -21.70 1.42 7.87
CA PRO A 83 -22.44 2.66 7.73
C PRO A 83 -23.23 2.88 9.02
N ASP A 84 -23.07 4.08 9.59
CA ASP A 84 -23.58 4.59 10.87
C ASP A 84 -22.78 4.25 12.14
N GLN A 85 -21.86 5.16 12.50
CA GLN A 85 -22.06 6.06 13.65
C GLN A 85 -21.41 7.43 13.37
N ALA A 86 -22.03 8.22 12.49
CA ALA A 86 -21.89 9.68 12.54
C ALA A 86 -22.88 10.18 13.61
N GLY A 87 -22.37 10.36 14.83
CA GLY A 87 -23.06 11.11 15.89
C GLY A 87 -22.88 12.60 15.72
#